data_AF-A0A0F7KBF3-F1
#
_entry.id   AF-A0A0F7KBF3-F1
#
_cell.length_a   1.000
_cell.length_b   1.000
_cell.length_c   1.000
_cell.angle_alpha   90.00
_cell.angle_beta   90.00
_cell.angle_gamma   90.00
#
_symmetry.space_group_name_H-M   'P 1'
#
loop_
_entity.id
_entity.type
_entity.pdbx_description
1 polymer ?
#
loop_
_entity_poly.entity_id
_entity_poly.type
_entity_poly.pdbx_seq_one_letter_code
_entity_poly.pdbx_strand_id
1 'polypeptide(L)' 'MNTEQTTLTEDELLSIQVLPLKLILAAANGQIDLNEMARNQLINRGLDLSGKWVGFQKARELLHR' A
#
# COMPACT_ATOMS: atom_id res chain seq x y z
N MET A 1 -12.86 -15.61 -2.05
CA MET A 1 -11.86 -14.69 -1.49
C MET A 1 -10.68 -15.56 -1.10
N ASN A 2 -9.52 -15.41 -1.74
CA ASN A 2 -8.36 -16.26 -1.44
C ASN A 2 -7.66 -15.67 -0.21
N THR A 3 -7.80 -16.33 0.94
CA THR A 3 -7.35 -15.81 2.24
C THR A 3 -5.84 -15.77 2.41
N GLU A 4 -5.08 -16.39 1.49
CA GLU A 4 -3.62 -16.46 1.51
C GLU A 4 -2.92 -15.16 1.09
N GLN A 5 -3.64 -14.19 0.49
CA GLN A 5 -3.05 -12.94 0.00
C GLN A 5 -3.04 -11.80 1.03
N THR A 6 -3.56 -12.03 2.23
CA THR A 6 -3.86 -10.96 3.21
C THR A 6 -3.00 -10.97 4.47
N THR A 7 -2.25 -12.04 4.74
CA THR A 7 -1.43 -12.13 5.96
C THR A 7 0.03 -11.85 5.62
N LEU A 8 0.56 -10.73 6.12
CA LEU A 8 1.97 -10.42 6.01
C LEU A 8 2.80 -11.46 6.78
N THR A 9 3.86 -11.95 6.14
CA THR A 9 4.91 -12.74 6.80
C THR A 9 5.77 -11.84 7.70
N GLU A 10 6.52 -12.46 8.62
CA GLU A 10 7.45 -11.73 9.48
C GLU A 10 8.51 -10.96 8.66
N ASP A 11 9.02 -11.56 7.59
CA ASP A 11 9.98 -10.90 6.69
C ASP A 11 9.38 -9.68 5.97
N GLU A 12 8.12 -9.76 5.55
CA GLU A 12 7.41 -8.62 4.94
C GLU A 12 7.17 -7.49 5.96
N LEU A 13 6.91 -7.81 7.23
CA LEU A 13 6.82 -6.80 8.29
C LEU A 13 8.19 -6.15 8.58
N LEU A 14 9.24 -6.96 8.65
CA LEU A 14 10.61 -6.49 8.88
C LEU A 14 11.14 -5.61 7.74
N SER A 15 10.52 -5.65 6.56
CA SER A 15 10.87 -4.77 5.42
C SER A 15 10.72 -3.28 5.74
N ILE A 16 10.01 -2.90 6.81
CA ILE A 16 9.97 -1.50 7.26
C ILE A 16 11.37 -0.96 7.63
N GLN A 17 12.30 -1.82 8.05
CA GLN A 17 13.64 -1.41 8.51
C GLN A 17 14.53 -0.84 7.39
N VAL A 18 14.25 -1.17 6.13
CA VAL A 18 15.02 -0.69 4.98
C VAL A 18 14.48 0.63 4.40
N LEU A 19 13.37 1.14 4.94
CA LEU A 19 12.86 2.45 4.54
C LEU A 19 13.81 3.57 4.98
N PRO A 20 13.94 4.67 4.21
CA PRO A 20 14.75 5.81 4.62
C PRO A 20 14.30 6.38 5.97
N LEU A 21 15.23 6.67 6.88
CA LEU A 21 14.93 7.19 8.23
C LEU A 21 13.99 8.40 8.21
N LYS A 22 14.20 9.34 7.28
CA LYS A 22 13.33 10.52 7.14
C LYS A 22 11.88 10.16 6.82
N LEU A 23 11.64 9.10 6.04
CA LEU A 23 10.31 8.61 5.70
C LEU A 23 9.63 7.99 6.94
N ILE A 24 10.37 7.18 7.70
CA ILE A 24 9.89 6.57 8.95
C ILE A 24 9.51 7.67 9.95
N LEU A 25 10.36 8.69 10.12
CA LEU A 25 10.09 9.83 10.99
C LEU A 25 8.84 10.60 10.56
N ALA A 26 8.70 10.89 9.26
CA ALA A 26 7.53 11.59 8.75
C ALA A 26 6.24 10.80 9.00
N ALA A 27 6.25 9.48 8.75
CA ALA A 27 5.11 8.61 9.01
C ALA A 27 4.76 8.55 10.51
N ALA A 28 5.76 8.35 11.38
CA ALA A 28 5.56 8.27 12.82
C ALA A 28 5.03 9.57 13.44
N ASN A 29 5.37 10.73 12.86
CA ASN A 29 4.85 12.03 13.28
C ASN A 29 3.54 12.43 12.57
N GLY A 30 2.94 11.55 11.77
CA GLY A 30 1.69 11.83 11.04
C GLY A 30 1.82 12.90 9.94
N GLN A 31 3.04 13.18 9.46
CA GLN A 31 3.30 14.15 8.41
C GLN A 31 2.96 13.60 7.01
N ILE A 32 2.85 12.28 6.87
CA ILE A 32 2.44 11.57 5.64
C ILE A 32 1.46 10.44 5.99
N ASP A 33 0.52 10.13 5.09
CA ASP A 33 -0.32 8.94 5.17
C ASP A 33 0.28 7.80 4.32
N LEU A 34 0.95 6.85 4.97
CA LEU A 34 1.48 5.66 4.28
C LEU A 34 0.38 4.83 3.61
N ASN A 35 -0.85 4.85 4.13
CA ASN A 35 -1.96 4.15 3.51
C ASN A 35 -2.38 4.84 2.21
N GLU A 36 -2.33 6.17 2.14
CA GLU A 36 -2.56 6.93 0.90
C GLU A 36 -1.50 6.61 -0.14
N MET A 37 -0.24 6.61 0.28
CA MET A 37 0.86 6.24 -0.60
C MET A 37 0.69 4.82 -1.16
N ALA A 38 0.31 3.85 -0.31
CA ALA A 38 0.02 2.48 -0.74
C ALA A 38 -1.14 2.42 -1.75
N ARG A 39 -2.24 3.14 -1.50
CA ARG A 39 -3.37 3.25 -2.46
C ARG A 39 -2.91 3.80 -3.80
N ASN A 40 -2.11 4.86 -3.80
CA ASN A 40 -1.55 5.45 -5.03
C ASN A 40 -0.67 4.46 -5.79
N GLN A 41 0.12 3.64 -5.09
CA GLN A 41 0.88 2.56 -5.71
C GLN A 41 -0.02 1.48 -6.35
N LEU A 42 -1.14 1.12 -5.73
CA LEU A 42 -2.12 0.18 -6.29
C LEU A 42 -2.84 0.77 -7.52
N ILE A 43 -3.26 2.04 -7.47
CA ILE A 43 -3.84 2.77 -8.60
C ILE A 43 -2.90 2.74 -9.81
N ASN A 44 -1.63 3.09 -9.58
CA ASN A 44 -0.60 3.12 -10.64
C ASN A 44 -0.26 1.73 -11.21
N ARG A 45 -0.69 0.66 -10.53
CA ARG A 45 -0.55 -0.73 -11.00
C ARG A 45 -1.87 -1.32 -11.52
N GLY A 46 -2.96 -0.57 -11.45
CA GLY A 46 -4.29 -1.02 -11.86
C GLY A 46 -4.87 -2.11 -10.95
N LEU A 47 -4.49 -2.12 -9.67
CA LEU A 47 -4.90 -3.12 -8.67
C LEU A 47 -5.97 -2.58 -7.72
N ASP A 48 -6.87 -3.44 -7.24
CA ASP A 48 -7.76 -3.16 -6.11
C ASP A 48 -7.13 -3.51 -4.75
N LEU A 49 -7.85 -3.32 -3.64
CA LEU A 49 -7.35 -3.66 -2.29
C LEU A 49 -7.12 -5.15 -2.04
N SER A 50 -7.65 -6.03 -2.90
CA SER A 50 -7.37 -7.47 -2.83
C SER A 50 -6.12 -7.86 -3.64
N GLY A 51 -5.49 -6.90 -4.33
CA GLY A 51 -4.38 -7.16 -5.23
C GLY A 51 -4.80 -7.68 -6.61
N LYS A 52 -6.11 -7.68 -6.92
CA LYS A 52 -6.61 -8.11 -8.22
C LYS A 52 -6.44 -6.99 -9.24
N TRP A 53 -5.99 -7.34 -10.45
CA TRP A 53 -5.97 -6.41 -11.57
C TRP A 53 -7.38 -6.06 -12.05
N VAL A 54 -7.69 -4.76 -12.04
CA VAL A 54 -8.97 -4.18 -12.43
C VAL A 54 -8.84 -3.08 -13.50
N GLY A 55 -7.60 -2.73 -13.88
CA GLY A 55 -7.29 -1.64 -14.81
C GLY A 55 -7.18 -0.27 -14.12
N PHE A 56 -6.39 0.64 -14.71
CA PHE A 56 -6.01 1.91 -14.07
C PHE A 56 -7.21 2.80 -13.71
N GLN A 57 -8.16 2.96 -14.62
CA GLN A 57 -9.35 3.78 -14.38
C GLN A 57 -10.16 3.23 -13.20
N LYS A 58 -10.42 1.92 -13.20
CA LYS A 58 -11.22 1.29 -12.15
C LYS A 58 -10.52 1.32 -10.79
N ALA A 59 -9.21 1.08 -10.77
CA ALA A 59 -8.43 1.19 -9.54
C ALA A 59 -8.50 2.61 -8.96
N ARG A 60 -8.43 3.65 -9.80
CA ARG A 60 -8.61 5.04 -9.37
C ARG A 60 -10.01 5.28 -8.79
N GLU A 61 -11.07 4.83 -9.46
CA GLU A 61 -12.44 4.97 -8.94
C GLU A 61 -12.65 4.30 -7.57
N LEU A 62 -11.98 3.17 -7.33
CA LEU A 62 -12.11 2.41 -6.09
C LEU A 62 -11.29 2.98 -4.93
N LEU A 63 -10.12 3.57 -5.21
CA LEU A 63 -9.11 3.88 -4.20
C LEU A 63 -8.85 5.38 -4.01
N HIS A 64 -9.31 6.23 -4.93
CA HIS A 64 -9.19 7.68 -4.82
C HIS A 64 -10.28 8.20 -3.87
N ARG A 65 -9.87 8.58 -2.66
CA ARG A 65 -10.76 9.06 -1.58
C ARG A 65 -10.12 10.21 -0.84
#